data_AF-A0A349M022-F1
#
_entry.id   AF-A0A349M022-F1
#
_cell.length_a   1.000
_cell.length_b   1.000
_cell.length_c   1.000
_cell.angle_alpha   90.00
_cell.angle_beta   90.00
_cell.angle_gamma   90.00
#
_symmetry.space_group_name_H-M   'P 1'
#
loop_
_entity.id
_entity.type
_entity.pdbx_description
1 polymer ?
#
loop_
_entity_poly.entity_id
_entity_poly.type
_entity_poly.pdbx_seq_one_letter_code
_entity_poly.pdbx_strand_id
1 'polypeptide(L)'
;MEGRPGMNRALVLRAPGINCDRETAHACRLVGFETDVLHINKLIHDPKRLLDYTLLVIPGGFSYGDDLGAGTLLAKNLTIHLGSQLQRFIDDERLVLGICNGFQVLVRAGLLPGHVSHTTNPVSGNAMASLTDNASAQFECRWVTLGVETSICLFTQWIKHPLELPVAHGEGQFVLADTALLTQLQKNGQIPLVYMTPI
;
A
#
# COMPACT_ATOMS: atom_id res chain seq x y z
N MET A 1 -9.18 -17.97 -18.89
CA MET A 1 -8.54 -18.67 -17.76
C MET A 1 -9.58 -18.79 -16.67
N GLU A 2 -10.06 -20.00 -16.44
CA GLU A 2 -11.13 -20.31 -15.48
C GLU A 2 -10.63 -20.09 -14.05
N GLY A 3 -11.27 -19.18 -13.33
CA GLY A 3 -10.97 -18.89 -11.93
C GLY A 3 -11.27 -20.10 -11.06
N ARG A 4 -10.33 -20.46 -10.18
CA ARG A 4 -10.55 -21.48 -9.15
C ARG A 4 -11.79 -21.08 -8.33
N PRO A 5 -12.73 -22.00 -8.05
CA PRO A 5 -13.85 -21.75 -7.15
C PRO A 5 -13.32 -21.83 -5.72
N GLY A 6 -12.59 -20.80 -5.31
CA GLY A 6 -12.22 -20.51 -3.94
C GLY A 6 -12.74 -19.11 -3.65
N MET A 7 -13.51 -18.96 -2.57
CA MET A 7 -14.05 -17.69 -2.10
C MET A 7 -12.95 -16.60 -2.13
N ASN A 8 -13.10 -15.58 -2.99
CA ASN A 8 -12.16 -14.47 -3.07
C ASN A 8 -12.30 -13.64 -1.79
N ARG A 9 -11.45 -13.91 -0.79
CA ARG A 9 -11.50 -13.23 0.50
C ARG A 9 -10.52 -12.07 0.53
N ALA A 10 -11.00 -10.91 0.96
CA ALA A 10 -10.18 -9.73 1.22
C ALA A 10 -10.03 -9.50 2.73
N LEU A 11 -8.83 -9.13 3.14
CA LEU A 11 -8.55 -8.65 4.48
C LEU A 11 -8.29 -7.15 4.43
N VAL A 12 -9.14 -6.38 5.09
CA VAL A 12 -8.86 -4.97 5.38
C VAL A 12 -8.23 -4.89 6.78
N LEU A 13 -6.97 -4.46 6.82
CA LEU A 13 -6.22 -4.38 8.06
C LEU A 13 -6.62 -3.13 8.84
N ARG A 14 -6.97 -3.32 10.12
CA ARG A 14 -7.23 -2.24 11.06
C ARG A 14 -6.11 -2.14 12.08
N ALA A 15 -5.71 -0.93 12.43
CA ALA A 15 -4.81 -0.64 13.55
C ALA A 15 -5.34 0.60 14.31
N PRO A 16 -4.84 0.91 15.51
CA PRO A 16 -5.17 2.17 16.17
C PRO A 16 -4.88 3.36 15.23
N GLY A 17 -5.81 4.31 15.11
CA GLY A 17 -5.67 5.51 14.27
C GLY A 17 -5.98 5.34 12.77
N ILE A 18 -6.10 4.10 12.28
CA ILE A 18 -6.72 3.84 10.97
C ILE A 18 -8.19 4.24 11.03
N ASN A 19 -8.65 5.03 10.06
CA ASN A 19 -10.01 5.57 10.03
C ASN A 19 -10.76 5.30 8.71
N CYS A 20 -10.09 4.77 7.69
CA CYS A 20 -10.68 4.47 6.39
C CYS A 20 -11.02 2.98 6.16
N ASP A 21 -11.06 2.18 7.22
CA ASP A 21 -11.28 0.73 7.15
C ASP A 21 -12.69 0.36 6.70
N ARG A 22 -13.71 1.15 7.08
CA ARG A 22 -15.12 0.83 6.80
C ARG A 22 -15.46 0.98 5.33
N GLU A 23 -15.09 2.09 4.72
CA GLU A 23 -15.30 2.39 3.29
C GLU A 23 -14.41 1.53 2.41
N THR A 24 -13.17 1.24 2.84
CA THR A 24 -12.28 0.31 2.11
C THR A 24 -12.91 -1.09 2.08
N ALA A 25 -13.44 -1.56 3.21
CA ALA A 25 -14.14 -2.84 3.26
C ALA A 25 -15.44 -2.84 2.46
N HIS A 26 -16.15 -1.71 2.41
CA HIS A 26 -17.32 -1.55 1.56
C HIS A 26 -16.95 -1.66 0.08
N ALA A 27 -15.90 -0.96 -0.37
CA ALA A 27 -15.39 -1.03 -1.74
C ALA A 27 -14.98 -2.46 -2.14
N CYS A 28 -14.29 -3.19 -1.26
CA CYS A 28 -13.93 -4.59 -1.51
C CYS A 28 -15.17 -5.48 -1.70
N ARG A 29 -16.21 -5.30 -0.87
CA ARG A 29 -17.48 -6.02 -1.00
C ARG A 29 -18.22 -5.68 -2.30
N LEU A 30 -18.21 -4.41 -2.72
CA LEU A 30 -18.86 -3.98 -3.95
C LEU A 30 -18.29 -4.68 -5.19
N VAL A 31 -16.98 -4.97 -5.19
CA VAL A 31 -16.32 -5.68 -6.30
C VAL A 31 -16.29 -7.20 -6.11
N GLY A 32 -17.04 -7.73 -5.13
CA GLY A 32 -17.32 -9.16 -4.98
C GLY A 32 -16.41 -9.93 -4.01
N PHE A 33 -15.58 -9.26 -3.21
CA PHE A 33 -14.81 -9.94 -2.16
C PHE A 33 -15.65 -10.20 -0.91
N GLU A 34 -15.56 -11.41 -0.36
CA GLU A 34 -15.91 -11.61 1.05
C GLU A 34 -14.85 -10.93 1.91
N THR A 35 -15.24 -9.91 2.66
CA THR A 35 -14.27 -8.98 3.25
C THR A 35 -14.34 -8.98 4.78
N ASP A 36 -13.23 -9.34 5.41
CA ASP A 36 -13.02 -9.21 6.84
C ASP A 36 -12.28 -7.91 7.17
N VAL A 37 -12.68 -7.28 8.28
CA VAL A 37 -11.92 -6.19 8.91
C VAL A 37 -11.27 -6.75 10.18
N LEU A 38 -9.95 -6.91 10.18
CA LEU A 38 -9.22 -7.51 11.30
C LEU A 38 -8.24 -6.52 11.91
N HIS A 39 -8.28 -6.40 13.24
CA HIS A 39 -7.29 -5.61 13.96
C HIS A 39 -5.91 -6.30 13.92
N ILE A 40 -4.84 -5.53 13.74
CA ILE A 40 -3.45 -6.02 13.65
C ILE A 40 -3.09 -6.97 14.79
N ASN A 41 -3.46 -6.66 16.03
CA ASN A 41 -3.21 -7.55 17.18
C ASN A 41 -3.82 -8.95 17.02
N LYS A 42 -5.02 -9.07 16.42
CA LYS A 42 -5.62 -10.39 16.16
C LYS A 42 -4.82 -11.17 15.12
N LEU A 43 -4.30 -10.47 14.10
CA LEU A 43 -3.45 -11.08 13.09
C LEU A 43 -2.06 -11.45 13.65
N ILE A 44 -1.51 -10.66 14.57
CA ILE A 44 -0.26 -10.98 15.28
C ILE A 44 -0.43 -12.23 16.16
N HIS A 45 -1.59 -12.39 16.80
CA HIS A 45 -1.89 -13.59 17.60
C HIS A 45 -2.03 -14.87 16.76
N ASP A 46 -2.46 -14.76 15.50
CA ASP A 46 -2.55 -15.87 14.55
C ASP A 46 -2.08 -15.44 13.15
N PRO A 47 -0.75 -15.35 12.93
CA PRO A 47 -0.19 -14.87 11.65
C PRO A 47 -0.61 -15.70 10.44
N LYS A 48 -0.84 -17.01 10.64
CA LYS A 48 -1.18 -17.94 9.57
C LYS A 48 -2.50 -17.57 8.89
N ARG A 49 -3.42 -16.94 9.62
CA ARG A 49 -4.69 -16.44 9.10
C ARG A 49 -4.53 -15.47 7.94
N LEU A 50 -3.39 -14.77 7.81
CA LEU A 50 -3.12 -13.93 6.64
C LEU A 50 -3.20 -14.74 5.33
N LEU A 51 -2.81 -16.01 5.36
CA LEU A 51 -2.82 -16.90 4.21
C LEU A 51 -4.21 -17.48 3.88
N ASP A 52 -5.27 -17.05 4.57
CA ASP A 52 -6.65 -17.37 4.21
C ASP A 52 -7.25 -16.39 3.19
N TYR A 53 -6.55 -15.29 2.89
CA TYR A 53 -7.01 -14.21 2.01
C TYR A 53 -6.25 -14.18 0.69
N THR A 54 -6.87 -13.66 -0.37
CA THR A 54 -6.24 -13.43 -1.67
C THR A 54 -5.91 -11.95 -1.91
N LEU A 55 -6.48 -11.07 -1.10
CA LEU A 55 -6.23 -9.63 -1.10
C LEU A 55 -5.98 -9.13 0.33
N LEU A 56 -4.88 -8.42 0.55
CA LEU A 56 -4.61 -7.63 1.74
C LEU A 56 -4.71 -6.14 1.37
N VAL A 57 -5.56 -5.40 2.09
CA VAL A 57 -5.64 -3.94 1.97
C VAL A 57 -5.25 -3.27 3.27
N ILE A 58 -4.28 -2.36 3.20
CA ILE A 58 -3.94 -1.45 4.28
C ILE A 58 -4.58 -0.10 3.96
N PRO A 59 -5.66 0.28 4.65
CA PRO A 59 -6.42 1.50 4.36
C PRO A 59 -5.69 2.77 4.84
N GLY A 60 -6.27 3.92 4.51
CA GLY A 60 -5.82 5.23 4.99
C GLY A 60 -6.14 5.52 6.46
N GLY A 61 -5.59 6.62 6.95
CA GLY A 61 -5.78 7.14 8.30
C GLY A 61 -4.51 7.72 8.89
N PHE A 62 -4.38 7.65 10.21
CA PHE A 62 -3.24 8.15 10.97
C PHE A 62 -2.79 7.06 11.94
N SER A 63 -2.22 5.96 11.42
CA SER A 63 -1.92 4.81 12.26
C SER A 63 -1.03 5.22 13.44
N TYR A 64 -1.47 4.94 14.66
CA TYR A 64 -0.81 5.36 15.90
C TYR A 64 -0.57 6.88 16.00
N GLY A 65 -1.48 7.69 15.45
CA GLY A 65 -1.40 9.15 15.47
C GLY A 65 -0.30 9.74 14.59
N ASP A 66 0.44 8.89 13.86
CA ASP A 66 1.65 9.25 13.12
C ASP A 66 2.76 9.86 14.01
N ASP A 67 2.72 9.64 15.33
CA ASP A 67 3.62 10.20 16.35
C ASP A 67 5.11 9.87 16.12
N LEU A 68 5.40 8.79 15.39
CA LEU A 68 6.76 8.34 15.04
C LEU A 68 7.03 8.45 13.53
N GLY A 69 6.29 9.32 12.84
CA GLY A 69 6.22 9.42 11.38
C GLY A 69 5.18 8.46 10.80
N ALA A 70 4.51 8.90 9.73
CA ALA A 70 3.29 8.25 9.29
C ALA A 70 3.49 6.80 8.84
N GLY A 71 2.78 5.87 9.48
CA GLY A 71 2.87 4.43 9.18
C GLY A 71 4.06 3.67 9.78
N THR A 72 4.98 4.33 10.51
CA THR A 72 6.22 3.69 11.01
C THR A 72 5.97 2.52 11.95
N LEU A 73 5.10 2.69 12.96
CA LEU A 73 4.86 1.65 13.96
C LEU A 73 4.09 0.46 13.37
N LEU A 74 3.12 0.72 12.49
CA LEU A 74 2.41 -0.35 11.79
C LEU A 74 3.36 -1.13 10.87
N ALA A 75 4.26 -0.45 10.15
CA ALA A 75 5.29 -1.11 9.34
C ALA A 75 6.22 -2.02 10.18
N LYS A 76 6.63 -1.58 11.38
CA LYS A 76 7.40 -2.42 12.32
C LYS A 76 6.60 -3.64 12.79
N ASN A 77 5.32 -3.46 13.12
CA ASN A 77 4.48 -4.59 13.50
C ASN A 77 4.34 -5.63 12.37
N LEU A 78 4.18 -5.17 11.13
CA LEU A 78 4.13 -6.05 9.96
C LEU A 78 5.45 -6.82 9.77
N THR A 79 6.58 -6.12 9.79
CA THR A 79 7.89 -6.75 9.54
C THR A 79 8.32 -7.70 10.66
N ILE A 80 8.13 -7.32 11.92
CA ILE A 80 8.55 -8.12 13.09
C ILE A 80 7.65 -9.34 13.30
N HIS A 81 6.33 -9.17 13.19
CA HIS A 81 5.39 -10.23 13.60
C HIS A 81 4.80 -11.02 12.44
N LEU A 82 4.74 -10.43 11.24
CA LEU A 82 4.07 -11.01 10.07
C LEU A 82 5.01 -11.16 8.87
N GLY A 83 6.29 -10.83 8.98
CA GLY A 83 7.22 -10.77 7.85
C GLY A 83 7.27 -12.05 7.03
N SER A 84 7.36 -13.22 7.69
CA SER A 84 7.38 -14.51 6.98
C SER A 84 6.08 -14.83 6.24
N GLN A 85 4.93 -14.46 6.81
CA GLN A 85 3.62 -14.68 6.18
C GLN A 85 3.37 -13.67 5.07
N LEU A 86 3.78 -12.42 5.23
CA LEU A 86 3.72 -11.39 4.18
C LEU A 86 4.60 -11.76 3.00
N GLN A 87 5.82 -12.25 3.26
CA GLN A 87 6.70 -12.77 2.21
C GLN A 87 6.00 -13.89 1.45
N ARG A 88 5.50 -14.90 2.17
CA ARG A 88 4.78 -16.01 1.55
C ARG A 88 3.55 -15.57 0.77
N PHE A 89 2.82 -14.58 1.28
CA PHE A 89 1.64 -14.02 0.64
C PHE A 89 1.99 -13.40 -0.72
N ILE A 90 3.10 -12.67 -0.80
CA ILE A 90 3.62 -12.07 -2.03
C ILE A 90 4.18 -13.14 -2.98
N ASP A 91 4.93 -14.12 -2.46
CA ASP A 91 5.48 -15.24 -3.26
C ASP A 91 4.37 -16.11 -3.87
N ASP A 92 3.22 -16.21 -3.19
CA ASP A 92 2.01 -16.87 -3.69
C ASP A 92 1.22 -16.00 -4.71
N GLU A 93 1.79 -14.88 -5.18
CA GLU A 93 1.20 -13.94 -6.15
C GLU A 93 -0.14 -13.33 -5.69
N ARG A 94 -0.34 -13.20 -4.37
CA ARG A 94 -1.56 -12.59 -3.81
C ARG A 94 -1.44 -11.06 -3.78
N LEU A 95 -2.58 -10.40 -3.77
CA LEU A 95 -2.66 -8.95 -3.98
C LEU A 95 -2.47 -8.16 -2.69
N VAL A 96 -1.64 -7.13 -2.73
CA VAL A 96 -1.46 -6.18 -1.63
C VAL A 96 -1.74 -4.76 -2.14
N LEU A 97 -2.59 -4.02 -1.41
CA LEU A 97 -2.94 -2.64 -1.72
C LEU A 97 -2.74 -1.76 -0.48
N GLY A 98 -2.00 -0.66 -0.61
CA GLY A 98 -1.84 0.35 0.43
C GLY A 98 -2.40 1.70 -0.03
N ILE A 99 -3.28 2.31 0.77
CA ILE A 99 -3.96 3.57 0.44
C ILE A 99 -3.54 4.64 1.46
N CYS A 100 -3.05 5.80 1.01
CA CYS A 100 -2.58 6.90 1.87
C CYS A 100 -1.61 6.38 2.96
N ASN A 101 -2.02 6.31 4.22
CA ASN A 101 -1.24 5.72 5.32
C ASN A 101 -0.77 4.29 5.03
N GLY A 102 -1.62 3.48 4.39
CA GLY A 102 -1.23 2.14 3.98
C GLY A 102 -0.09 2.10 2.97
N PHE A 103 -0.01 3.07 2.05
CA PHE A 103 1.13 3.15 1.11
C PHE A 103 2.42 3.51 1.87
N GLN A 104 2.35 4.44 2.81
CA GLN A 104 3.47 4.79 3.70
C GLN A 104 3.95 3.58 4.50
N VAL A 105 3.02 2.78 5.04
CA VAL A 105 3.34 1.53 5.74
C VAL A 105 4.08 0.56 4.84
N LEU A 106 3.64 0.34 3.60
CA LEU A 106 4.29 -0.58 2.66
C LEU A 106 5.71 -0.13 2.29
N VAL A 107 5.92 1.18 2.06
CA VAL A 107 7.25 1.74 1.80
C VAL A 107 8.16 1.58 3.00
N ARG A 108 7.68 1.92 4.22
CA ARG A 108 8.46 1.78 5.46
C ARG A 108 8.71 0.34 5.86
N ALA A 109 7.86 -0.59 5.44
CA ALA A 109 8.05 -2.04 5.61
C ALA A 109 9.06 -2.63 4.61
N GLY A 110 9.55 -1.84 3.64
CA GLY A 110 10.46 -2.31 2.60
C GLY A 110 9.80 -3.15 1.51
N LEU A 111 8.46 -3.12 1.40
CA LEU A 111 7.71 -3.86 0.38
C LEU A 111 7.61 -3.08 -0.94
N LEU A 112 7.80 -1.76 -0.91
CA LEU A 112 7.79 -0.86 -2.07
C LEU A 112 9.01 0.06 -2.04
N PRO A 113 9.51 0.55 -3.20
CA PRO A 113 8.99 0.39 -4.57
C PRO A 113 9.53 -0.85 -5.32
N GLY A 114 10.19 -1.77 -4.62
CA GLY A 114 10.65 -3.05 -5.19
C GLY A 114 10.93 -4.02 -4.06
N HIS A 115 10.53 -5.28 -4.25
CA HIS A 115 10.80 -6.33 -3.29
C HIS A 115 12.30 -6.66 -3.32
N VAL A 116 13.02 -6.27 -2.26
CA VAL A 116 14.40 -6.73 -2.06
C VAL A 116 14.28 -8.16 -1.54
N SER A 117 14.40 -9.12 -2.45
CA SER A 117 14.55 -10.55 -2.11
C SER A 117 15.55 -10.67 -0.95
N HIS A 118 15.14 -11.36 0.12
CA HIS A 118 15.92 -11.61 1.33
C HIS A 118 17.27 -12.33 1.09
N THR A 119 17.64 -12.62 -0.17
CA THR A 119 18.99 -13.02 -0.58
C THR A 119 20.04 -11.92 -0.36
N THR A 120 19.62 -10.66 -0.15
CA THR A 120 20.51 -9.58 0.32
C THR A 120 20.03 -9.07 1.67
N ASN A 121 20.49 -9.72 2.73
CA ASN A 121 20.67 -9.22 4.10
C ASN A 121 19.65 -8.16 4.60
N PRO A 122 18.69 -8.50 5.50
CA PRO A 122 17.66 -7.57 6.00
C PRO A 122 18.20 -6.50 6.99
N VAL A 123 19.51 -6.25 6.98
CA VAL A 123 20.23 -5.40 7.96
C VAL A 123 21.10 -4.33 7.27
N SER A 124 21.08 -4.21 5.94
CA SER A 124 21.83 -3.16 5.22
C SER A 124 20.92 -2.52 4.18
N GLY A 125 20.51 -1.26 4.24
CA GLY A 125 21.02 -0.13 5.00
C GLY A 125 20.58 1.22 4.43
N ASN A 126 19.79 1.27 3.36
CA ASN A 126 19.19 2.52 2.86
C ASN A 126 17.78 2.26 2.33
N ALA A 127 16.78 2.94 2.90
CA ALA A 127 15.44 2.96 2.34
C ALA A 127 15.52 3.54 0.92
N MET A 128 15.07 2.78 -0.09
CA MET A 128 15.11 3.22 -1.49
C MET A 128 14.16 4.39 -1.74
N ALA A 129 13.09 4.46 -0.98
CA ALA A 129 12.10 5.51 -1.02
C ALA A 129 11.55 5.80 0.37
N SER A 130 10.97 6.99 0.52
CA SER A 130 10.15 7.37 1.66
C SER A 130 9.02 8.27 1.20
N LEU A 131 8.06 8.51 2.09
CA LEU A 131 7.21 9.69 2.01
C LEU A 131 7.64 10.66 3.11
N THR A 132 7.62 11.94 2.78
CA THR A 132 7.98 13.05 3.67
C THR A 132 6.88 14.10 3.62
N ASP A 133 6.99 15.12 4.49
CA ASP A 133 6.15 16.31 4.48
C ASP A 133 5.95 16.83 3.06
N ASN A 134 4.72 17.25 2.76
CA ASN A 134 4.42 17.94 1.52
C ASN A 134 5.34 19.16 1.36
N ALA A 135 5.75 19.47 0.14
CA ALA A 135 6.53 20.67 -0.15
C ALA A 135 5.84 21.99 0.27
N SER A 136 4.51 21.99 0.40
CA SER A 136 3.73 23.12 0.94
C SER A 136 3.81 23.26 2.47
N ALA A 137 4.37 22.27 3.18
CA ALA A 137 4.38 22.14 4.64
C ALA A 137 2.97 22.20 5.27
N GLN A 138 1.94 21.84 4.50
CA GLN A 138 0.53 21.86 4.93
C GLN A 138 -0.15 20.54 4.59
N PHE A 139 -1.21 20.23 5.34
CA PHE A 139 -2.13 19.15 5.02
C PHE A 139 -2.96 19.51 3.78
N GLU A 140 -2.89 18.70 2.74
CA GLU A 140 -3.65 18.89 1.50
C GLU A 140 -4.91 18.02 1.54
N CYS A 141 -6.08 18.64 1.44
CA CYS A 141 -7.38 17.99 1.32
C CYS A 141 -8.12 18.55 0.11
N ARG A 142 -8.00 17.92 -1.05
CA ARG A 142 -8.48 18.46 -2.32
C ARG A 142 -8.76 17.37 -3.34
N TRP A 143 -9.49 17.74 -4.39
CA TRP A 143 -9.61 16.92 -5.59
C TRP A 143 -8.43 17.18 -6.52
N VAL A 144 -7.92 16.11 -7.12
CA VAL A 144 -6.81 16.15 -8.08
C VAL A 144 -7.15 15.30 -9.30
N THR A 145 -6.56 15.68 -10.43
CA THR A 145 -6.60 14.88 -11.65
C THR A 145 -5.32 14.05 -11.74
N LEU A 146 -5.47 12.75 -11.90
CA LEU A 146 -4.37 11.81 -12.11
C LEU A 146 -4.39 11.29 -13.54
N GLY A 147 -3.23 11.39 -14.20
CA GLY A 147 -2.96 10.71 -15.45
C GLY A 147 -2.69 9.23 -15.18
N VAL A 148 -3.20 8.37 -16.06
CA VAL A 148 -2.99 6.93 -15.96
C VAL A 148 -1.90 6.52 -16.93
N GLU A 149 -0.81 5.99 -16.39
CA GLU A 149 0.35 5.56 -17.15
C GLU A 149 0.23 4.09 -17.57
N THR A 150 0.88 3.73 -18.67
CA THR A 150 1.03 2.31 -19.04
C THR A 150 1.96 1.64 -18.02
N SER A 151 1.40 0.72 -17.23
CA SER A 151 2.09 0.12 -16.09
C SER A 151 1.73 -1.35 -15.92
N ILE A 152 2.54 -2.06 -15.13
CA ILE A 152 2.30 -3.46 -14.75
C ILE A 152 1.25 -3.60 -13.62
N CYS A 153 0.68 -2.49 -13.17
CA CYS A 153 -0.23 -2.46 -12.04
C CYS A 153 -1.59 -3.09 -12.40
N LEU A 154 -1.91 -4.22 -11.75
CA LEU A 154 -3.17 -4.93 -11.94
C LEU A 154 -4.40 -4.07 -11.57
N PHE A 155 -4.27 -3.15 -10.63
CA PHE A 155 -5.36 -2.30 -10.15
C PHE A 155 -5.76 -1.21 -11.14
N THR A 156 -4.86 -0.79 -12.04
CA THR A 156 -5.13 0.31 -13.00
C THR A 156 -5.18 -0.15 -14.45
N GLN A 157 -4.95 -1.43 -14.74
CA GLN A 157 -4.81 -1.98 -16.10
C GLN A 157 -5.97 -1.66 -17.07
N TRP A 158 -7.20 -1.51 -16.55
CA TRP A 158 -8.41 -1.26 -17.32
C TRP A 158 -8.79 0.23 -17.42
N ILE A 159 -8.07 1.10 -16.70
CA ILE A 159 -8.36 2.53 -16.69
C ILE A 159 -7.57 3.18 -17.84
N LYS A 160 -8.28 3.88 -18.73
CA LYS A 160 -7.72 4.48 -19.96
C LYS A 160 -7.92 5.99 -20.06
N HIS A 161 -8.54 6.60 -19.07
CA HIS A 161 -8.83 8.02 -19.00
C HIS A 161 -8.30 8.60 -17.68
N PRO A 162 -8.03 9.92 -17.63
CA PRO A 162 -7.66 10.58 -16.38
C PRO A 162 -8.70 10.35 -15.28
N LEU A 163 -8.23 10.21 -14.05
CA LEU A 163 -9.06 9.98 -12.87
C LEU A 163 -9.13 11.26 -12.04
N GLU A 164 -10.33 11.63 -11.58
CA GLU A 164 -10.49 12.62 -10.54
C GLU A 164 -10.63 11.90 -9.19
N LEU A 165 -9.71 12.12 -8.26
CA LEU A 165 -9.70 11.46 -6.96
C LEU A 165 -9.45 12.46 -5.82
N PRO A 166 -10.01 12.22 -4.62
CA PRO A 166 -9.69 13.01 -3.45
C PRO A 166 -8.32 12.60 -2.90
N VAL A 167 -7.53 13.58 -2.47
CA VAL A 167 -6.31 13.39 -1.66
C VAL A 167 -6.49 14.02 -0.29
N ALA A 168 -5.90 13.40 0.73
CA ALA A 168 -5.94 13.85 2.13
C ALA A 168 -4.64 13.40 2.83
N HIS A 169 -3.59 14.23 2.81
CA HIS A 169 -2.29 13.88 3.41
C HIS A 169 -1.44 15.10 3.80
N GLY A 170 -0.67 14.95 4.89
CA GLY A 170 0.42 15.86 5.27
C GLY A 170 1.81 15.36 4.83
N GLU A 171 2.00 14.05 4.80
CA GLU A 171 3.25 13.37 4.40
C GLU A 171 3.08 12.59 3.09
N GLY A 172 2.72 13.27 1.99
CA GLY A 172 2.45 12.62 0.70
C GLY A 172 3.56 12.73 -0.33
N GLN A 173 4.64 13.45 -0.04
CA GLN A 173 5.71 13.66 -1.00
C GLN A 173 6.58 12.41 -1.09
N PHE A 174 6.42 11.64 -2.17
CA PHE A 174 7.25 10.48 -2.46
C PHE A 174 8.65 10.90 -2.90
N VAL A 175 9.66 10.48 -2.16
CA VAL A 175 11.07 10.79 -2.40
C VAL A 175 11.86 9.51 -2.57
N LEU A 176 12.83 9.55 -3.50
CA LEU A 176 13.74 8.44 -3.77
C LEU A 176 15.14 8.80 -3.27
N ALA A 177 15.88 7.80 -2.80
CA ALA A 177 17.26 7.99 -2.35
C ALA A 177 18.20 8.39 -3.51
N ASP A 178 17.87 7.98 -4.73
CA ASP A 178 18.63 8.28 -5.95
C ASP A 178 17.68 8.53 -7.13
N THR A 179 17.98 9.56 -7.92
CA THR A 179 17.34 9.87 -9.21
C THR A 179 17.39 8.72 -10.21
N ALA A 180 18.43 7.87 -10.20
CA ALA A 180 18.51 6.71 -11.08
C ALA A 180 17.37 5.70 -10.85
N LEU A 181 16.87 5.62 -9.61
CA LEU A 181 15.72 4.77 -9.27
C LEU A 181 14.46 5.22 -9.98
N LEU A 182 14.26 6.53 -10.18
CA LEU A 182 13.09 7.04 -10.89
C LEU A 182 13.05 6.51 -12.32
N THR A 183 14.17 6.61 -13.03
CA THR A 183 14.31 6.10 -14.39
C THR A 183 14.08 4.59 -14.45
N GLN A 184 14.56 3.84 -13.45
CA GLN A 184 14.32 2.41 -13.35
C GLN A 184 12.83 2.07 -13.16
N LEU A 185 12.15 2.75 -12.22
CA LEU A 185 10.71 2.56 -11.97
C LEU A 185 9.88 2.89 -13.21
N GLN A 186 10.22 3.97 -13.93
CA GLN A 186 9.58 4.33 -15.20
C GLN A 186 9.78 3.25 -16.26
N LYS A 187 11.03 2.80 -16.47
CA LYS A 187 11.36 1.76 -17.46
C LYS A 187 10.66 0.44 -17.18
N ASN A 188 10.47 0.11 -15.90
CA ASN A 188 9.80 -1.12 -15.46
C ASN A 188 8.27 -1.00 -15.44
N GLY A 189 7.70 0.16 -15.78
CA GLY A 189 6.26 0.39 -15.74
C GLY A 189 5.67 0.31 -14.32
N GLN A 190 6.43 0.75 -13.30
CA GLN A 190 6.04 0.67 -11.88
C GLN A 190 5.38 1.95 -11.35
N ILE A 191 5.12 2.92 -12.22
CA ILE A 191 4.46 4.19 -11.89
C ILE A 191 3.10 4.18 -12.59
N PRO A 192 2.01 3.80 -11.90
CA PRO A 192 0.70 3.66 -12.55
C PRO A 192 -0.10 4.96 -12.67
N LEU A 193 0.17 5.93 -11.79
CA LEU A 193 -0.57 7.18 -11.69
C LEU A 193 0.39 8.35 -11.48
N VAL A 194 0.14 9.45 -12.17
CA VAL A 194 0.91 10.69 -12.06
C VAL A 194 -0.02 11.89 -11.88
N TYR A 195 0.36 12.85 -11.04
CA TYR A 195 -0.41 14.10 -10.92
C TYR A 195 -0.40 14.86 -12.25
N MET A 196 -1.58 15.24 -12.73
CA MET A 196 -1.72 16.15 -13.87
C MET A 196 -1.96 17.56 -13.37
N THR A 197 -1.37 18.54 -14.04
CA THR A 197 -1.80 19.93 -13.90
C THR A 197 -3.25 20.02 -14.36
N PRO A 198 -4.14 20.71 -13.61
CA PRO A 198 -5.48 20.99 -14.11
C PRO A 198 -5.38 21.67 -15.49
N ILE A 199 -6.14 21.16 -16.46
CA ILE A 199 -6.25 21.74 -17.80
C ILE A 199 -7.01 23.06 -17.70
#